data_AF-A0A1E8CH55-F1
#
_entry.id   AF-A0A1E8CH55-F1
#
_cell.length_a   1.000
_cell.length_b   1.000
_cell.length_c   1.000
_cell.angle_alpha   90.00
_cell.angle_beta   90.00
_cell.angle_gamma   90.00
#
_symmetry.space_group_name_H-M   'P 1'
#
loop_
_entity.id
_entity.type
_entity.pdbx_description
1 polymer ?
#
loop_
_entity_poly.entity_id
_entity_poly.type
_entity_poly.pdbx_seq_one_letter_code
_entity_poly.pdbx_strand_id
1 'polypeptide(L)'
;MIEDQIAYMYLNRSIPLLFAIPSTEKSKTALLLSLFIAATAMVLYLAAVLWQDFPYFLLMTMLLGLHGVLSLYTTGANILFLFRYFLVWVLIFGTSLVWFVFPGEVYVAPFGLEFQTIENTRVLVLAGVMSLCGSLAGWHCAFLGIKLESIPKLLITNQYVKNLRFAGLLLSVAFALLYVWKAGGILGGGRVYAGGQAGFSLEFGVFNLFHFTGISLILLGSVAIKNGIDWRYILLAILTLIPGMLAGSRADFLPQVFLLFLLLFNSRILRLLTNWKYVVALTYLAVLVATASFAYFVATFIAIARAGIDPWLAMELVFNSETGRLISNVYGHKMLYFETGNMMLGGLYSAIVQVREGYTGLLFGESYFNYLLVSPPALLGLPRPLGLEWATEINGVTMTQGGIFEVAEAYWNFGLAGCFFISFLWSFLFGYLLRHGLMTNNYFYLAWYIVYGFHGFRAIWYQNFGYFRLMTVMFVIYIVCVPFYGWFIANRRIPLSGNLS
;
A
#
# COMPACT_ATOMS: atom_id res chain seq x y z
N MET A 1 28.80 -22.71 23.86
CA MET A 1 29.51 -21.61 23.18
C MET A 1 29.00 -21.29 21.76
N ILE A 2 28.47 -22.25 20.98
CA ILE A 2 27.88 -21.95 19.66
C ILE A 2 26.45 -21.38 19.76
N GLU A 3 25.69 -21.75 20.80
CA GLU A 3 24.31 -21.28 21.00
C GLU A 3 24.20 -19.76 21.21
N ASP A 4 25.22 -19.09 21.75
CA ASP A 4 25.23 -17.63 21.93
C ASP A 4 25.48 -16.85 20.61
N GLN A 5 25.82 -17.53 19.52
CA GLN A 5 26.09 -16.90 18.21
C GLN A 5 24.90 -16.97 17.24
N ILE A 6 23.90 -17.79 17.53
CA ILE A 6 22.75 -18.04 16.66
C ILE A 6 21.51 -17.39 17.26
N ALA A 7 20.89 -16.47 16.54
CA ALA A 7 19.61 -15.91 16.91
C ALA A 7 18.48 -16.73 16.26
N TYR A 8 17.55 -17.18 17.09
CA TYR A 8 16.34 -17.88 16.63
C TYR A 8 15.19 -16.90 16.48
N MET A 9 14.53 -16.95 15.33
CA MET A 9 13.29 -16.24 15.11
C MET A 9 12.13 -17.23 15.17
N TYR A 10 11.39 -17.22 16.29
CA TYR A 10 10.15 -17.97 16.41
C TYR A 10 9.02 -17.13 15.79
N LEU A 11 8.60 -17.52 14.58
CA LEU A 11 7.49 -16.90 13.85
C LEU A 11 6.18 -16.83 14.67
N ASN A 12 6.05 -17.65 15.71
CA ASN A 12 4.75 -17.95 16.32
C ASN A 12 4.44 -17.28 17.68
N ARG A 13 5.30 -16.43 18.27
CA ARG A 13 5.04 -15.94 19.66
C ARG A 13 5.22 -14.46 19.96
N SER A 14 5.51 -13.61 18.97
CA SER A 14 5.85 -12.20 19.27
C SER A 14 6.01 -11.25 18.08
N ILE A 15 6.06 -11.78 16.85
CA ILE A 15 5.97 -11.00 15.61
C ILE A 15 4.88 -11.62 14.72
N PRO A 16 3.65 -11.81 15.24
CA PRO A 16 2.63 -12.59 14.56
C PRO A 16 1.89 -11.77 13.50
N LEU A 17 2.25 -10.50 13.27
CA LEU A 17 1.48 -9.60 12.40
C LEU A 17 2.12 -9.37 11.02
N LEU A 18 3.44 -9.32 10.92
CA LEU A 18 4.12 -9.02 9.63
C LEU A 18 4.26 -10.26 8.74
N PHE A 19 4.58 -11.42 9.32
CA PHE A 19 4.85 -12.67 8.61
C PHE A 19 3.80 -13.75 8.90
N ALA A 20 2.65 -13.33 9.41
CA ALA A 20 1.53 -14.21 9.64
C ALA A 20 1.10 -14.86 8.32
N ILE A 21 0.80 -16.14 8.37
CA ILE A 21 0.24 -16.86 7.22
C ILE A 21 -1.02 -17.60 7.65
N PRO A 22 -2.01 -17.71 6.74
CA PRO A 22 -3.22 -18.45 7.01
C PRO A 22 -2.96 -19.96 7.07
N SER A 23 -3.82 -20.70 7.79
CA SER A 23 -3.81 -22.16 7.71
C SER A 23 -4.33 -22.64 6.35
N THR A 24 -4.03 -23.89 6.00
CA THR A 24 -4.55 -24.50 4.76
C THR A 24 -6.09 -24.48 4.74
N GLU A 25 -6.74 -24.82 5.86
CA GLU A 25 -8.21 -24.78 5.96
C GLU A 25 -8.77 -23.37 5.80
N LYS A 26 -8.19 -22.37 6.49
CA LYS A 26 -8.58 -20.96 6.29
C LYS A 26 -8.40 -20.50 4.83
N SER A 27 -7.37 -21.01 4.15
CA SER A 27 -7.10 -20.68 2.75
C SER A 27 -8.09 -21.31 1.78
N LYS A 28 -8.47 -22.59 1.99
CA LYS A 28 -9.55 -23.23 1.23
C LYS A 28 -10.88 -22.48 1.42
N THR A 29 -11.24 -22.17 2.66
CA THR A 29 -12.46 -21.44 2.99
C THR A 29 -12.50 -20.07 2.34
N ALA A 30 -11.41 -19.30 2.44
CA ALA A 30 -11.33 -17.98 1.83
C ALA A 30 -11.48 -18.03 0.29
N LEU A 31 -10.82 -18.99 -0.36
CA LEU A 31 -10.92 -19.15 -1.82
C LEU A 31 -12.34 -19.46 -2.27
N LEU A 32 -12.99 -20.46 -1.65
CA LEU A 32 -14.36 -20.84 -1.99
C LEU A 32 -15.34 -19.68 -1.75
N LEU A 33 -15.19 -18.99 -0.62
CA LEU A 33 -16.06 -17.85 -0.30
C LEU A 33 -15.81 -16.64 -1.19
N SER A 34 -14.57 -16.34 -1.58
CA SER A 34 -14.28 -15.26 -2.54
C SER A 34 -14.93 -15.55 -3.89
N LEU A 35 -14.91 -16.80 -4.37
CA LEU A 35 -15.60 -17.18 -5.61
C LEU A 35 -17.13 -17.09 -5.46
N PHE A 36 -17.67 -17.56 -4.33
CA PHE A 36 -19.11 -17.47 -4.05
C PHE A 36 -19.59 -16.02 -3.96
N ILE A 37 -18.84 -15.14 -3.28
CA ILE A 37 -19.17 -13.71 -3.14
C ILE A 37 -19.07 -13.01 -4.50
N ALA A 38 -18.05 -13.32 -5.31
CA ALA A 38 -17.93 -12.79 -6.67
C ALA A 38 -19.14 -13.20 -7.54
N ALA A 39 -19.51 -14.49 -7.53
CA ALA A 39 -20.69 -14.97 -8.25
C ALA A 39 -21.98 -14.31 -7.75
N THR A 40 -22.13 -14.17 -6.43
CA THR A 40 -23.29 -13.50 -5.82
C THR A 40 -23.36 -12.04 -6.26
N ALA A 41 -22.25 -11.30 -6.24
CA ALA A 41 -22.20 -9.91 -6.68
C ALA A 41 -22.60 -9.75 -8.16
N MET A 42 -22.16 -10.67 -9.03
CA MET A 42 -22.57 -10.70 -10.43
C MET A 42 -24.08 -10.93 -10.58
N VAL A 43 -24.65 -11.87 -9.82
CA VAL A 43 -26.10 -12.12 -9.83
C VAL A 43 -26.88 -10.91 -9.33
N LEU A 44 -26.43 -10.27 -8.25
CA LEU A 44 -27.04 -9.04 -7.73
C LEU A 44 -26.99 -7.90 -8.75
N TYR A 45 -25.90 -7.78 -9.49
CA TYR A 45 -25.78 -6.80 -10.56
C TYR A 45 -26.74 -7.08 -11.72
N LEU A 46 -26.82 -8.34 -12.19
CA LEU A 46 -27.77 -8.73 -13.22
C LEU A 46 -29.22 -8.48 -12.79
N ALA A 47 -29.56 -8.80 -11.55
CA ALA A 47 -30.85 -8.47 -10.95
C ALA A 47 -31.12 -6.95 -10.99
N ALA A 48 -30.13 -6.13 -10.65
CA ALA A 48 -30.26 -4.67 -10.70
C ALA A 48 -30.42 -4.11 -12.12
N VAL A 49 -29.85 -4.78 -13.13
CA VAL A 49 -30.04 -4.43 -14.54
C VAL A 49 -31.45 -4.79 -15.01
N LEU A 50 -32.00 -5.92 -14.55
CA LEU A 50 -33.33 -6.40 -14.94
C LEU A 50 -34.47 -5.71 -14.19
N TRP A 51 -34.24 -5.29 -12.94
CA TRP A 51 -35.25 -4.66 -12.08
C TRP A 51 -34.75 -3.31 -11.57
N GLN A 52 -35.37 -2.22 -12.04
CA GLN A 52 -34.95 -0.86 -11.74
C GLN A 52 -34.91 -0.57 -10.22
N ASP A 53 -35.93 -1.03 -9.49
CA ASP A 53 -36.09 -0.84 -8.03
C ASP A 53 -35.34 -1.87 -7.16
N PHE A 54 -34.51 -2.73 -7.77
CA PHE A 54 -33.75 -3.72 -7.01
C PHE A 54 -32.81 -3.04 -6.01
N PRO A 55 -32.79 -3.46 -4.71
CA PRO A 55 -32.03 -2.81 -3.65
C PRO A 55 -30.53 -3.16 -3.70
N TYR A 56 -29.90 -2.90 -4.85
CA TYR A 56 -28.52 -3.29 -5.15
C TYR A 56 -27.52 -2.80 -4.12
N PHE A 57 -27.51 -1.49 -3.81
CA PHE A 57 -26.51 -0.91 -2.91
C PHE A 57 -26.66 -1.39 -1.47
N LEU A 58 -27.89 -1.68 -1.00
CA LEU A 58 -28.11 -2.29 0.30
C LEU A 58 -27.45 -3.68 0.36
N LEU A 59 -27.80 -4.56 -0.59
CA LEU A 59 -27.30 -5.93 -0.63
C LEU A 59 -25.78 -5.98 -0.82
N MET A 60 -25.23 -5.12 -1.68
CA MET A 60 -23.78 -5.01 -1.89
C MET A 60 -23.06 -4.48 -0.65
N THR A 61 -23.64 -3.53 0.09
CA THR A 61 -23.06 -3.04 1.35
C THR A 61 -23.01 -4.15 2.40
N MET A 62 -24.09 -4.93 2.53
CA MET A 62 -24.12 -6.10 3.43
C MET A 62 -23.09 -7.16 3.01
N LEU A 63 -23.00 -7.45 1.72
CA LEU A 63 -22.05 -8.42 1.16
C LEU A 63 -20.59 -7.97 1.39
N LEU A 64 -20.28 -6.69 1.18
CA LEU A 64 -18.97 -6.09 1.46
C LEU A 64 -18.63 -6.10 2.95
N GLY A 65 -19.61 -5.86 3.82
CA GLY A 65 -19.45 -5.98 5.27
C GLY A 65 -19.08 -7.41 5.69
N LEU A 66 -19.82 -8.40 5.18
CA LEU A 66 -19.52 -9.82 5.40
C LEU A 66 -18.13 -10.19 4.86
N HIS A 67 -17.78 -9.73 3.66
CA HIS A 67 -16.49 -10.01 3.04
C HIS A 67 -15.32 -9.37 3.80
N GLY A 68 -15.51 -8.19 4.39
CA GLY A 68 -14.54 -7.55 5.27
C GLY A 68 -14.30 -8.32 6.57
N VAL A 69 -15.36 -8.83 7.20
CA VAL A 69 -15.24 -9.69 8.40
C VAL A 69 -14.53 -10.99 8.05
N LEU A 70 -14.87 -11.58 6.89
CA LEU A 70 -14.25 -12.80 6.42
C LEU A 70 -12.74 -12.62 6.21
N SER A 71 -12.31 -11.54 5.54
CA SER A 71 -10.89 -11.30 5.28
C SER A 71 -10.10 -11.15 6.59
N LEU A 72 -10.66 -10.49 7.60
CA LEU A 72 -10.05 -10.40 8.94
C LEU A 72 -9.89 -11.79 9.59
N TYR A 73 -10.89 -12.65 9.47
CA TYR A 73 -10.88 -13.97 10.06
C TYR A 73 -9.90 -14.94 9.37
N THR A 74 -9.83 -14.92 8.03
CA THR A 74 -9.09 -15.92 7.25
C THR A 74 -7.61 -15.59 7.11
N THR A 75 -7.25 -14.32 6.93
CA THR A 75 -5.87 -13.89 6.54
C THR A 75 -4.78 -14.12 7.58
N GLY A 76 -5.16 -14.58 8.78
CA GLY A 76 -4.21 -15.00 9.81
C GLY A 76 -3.53 -13.82 10.53
N ALA A 77 -4.17 -12.64 10.55
CA ALA A 77 -3.64 -11.41 11.14
C ALA A 77 -2.42 -10.80 10.42
N ASN A 78 -2.19 -11.14 9.15
CA ASN A 78 -1.16 -10.49 8.35
C ASN A 78 -1.52 -9.03 8.08
N ILE A 79 -0.88 -8.11 8.79
CA ILE A 79 -1.26 -6.70 8.78
C ILE A 79 -0.88 -5.99 7.46
N LEU A 80 0.20 -6.39 6.79
CA LEU A 80 0.56 -5.79 5.51
C LEU A 80 -0.48 -6.14 4.43
N PHE A 81 -0.91 -7.41 4.38
CA PHE A 81 -1.98 -7.82 3.47
C PHE A 81 -3.32 -7.20 3.84
N LEU A 82 -3.69 -7.20 5.13
CA LEU A 82 -4.94 -6.58 5.58
C LEU A 82 -4.97 -5.10 5.21
N PHE A 83 -3.89 -4.36 5.44
CA PHE A 83 -3.83 -2.94 5.08
C PHE A 83 -4.00 -2.75 3.57
N ARG A 84 -3.29 -3.53 2.75
CA ARG A 84 -3.45 -3.56 1.29
C ARG A 84 -4.93 -3.78 0.89
N TYR A 85 -5.55 -4.81 1.47
CA TYR A 85 -6.94 -5.16 1.21
C TYR A 85 -7.90 -4.02 1.61
N PHE A 86 -7.68 -3.39 2.76
CA PHE A 86 -8.54 -2.33 3.29
C PHE A 86 -8.46 -1.03 2.49
N LEU A 87 -7.32 -0.73 1.85
CA LEU A 87 -7.20 0.42 0.94
C LEU A 87 -8.18 0.35 -0.24
N VAL A 88 -8.46 -0.86 -0.76
CA VAL A 88 -9.50 -1.06 -1.78
C VAL A 88 -10.87 -1.08 -1.10
N TRP A 89 -11.01 -1.84 -0.01
CA TRP A 89 -12.30 -2.09 0.63
C TRP A 89 -12.99 -0.80 1.09
N VAL A 90 -12.25 0.13 1.71
CA VAL A 90 -12.84 1.35 2.28
C VAL A 90 -13.50 2.23 1.23
N LEU A 91 -12.92 2.34 0.04
CA LEU A 91 -13.46 3.15 -1.05
C LEU A 91 -14.74 2.54 -1.62
N ILE A 92 -14.75 1.21 -1.81
CA ILE A 92 -15.88 0.50 -2.40
C ILE A 92 -17.02 0.35 -1.40
N PHE A 93 -16.71 0.03 -0.14
CA PHE A 93 -17.68 0.01 0.96
C PHE A 93 -18.28 1.39 1.21
N GLY A 94 -17.44 2.43 1.30
CA GLY A 94 -17.90 3.80 1.48
C GLY A 94 -18.82 4.25 0.34
N THR A 95 -18.45 3.94 -0.90
CA THR A 95 -19.29 4.26 -2.08
C THR A 95 -20.63 3.53 -2.04
N SER A 96 -20.63 2.22 -1.80
CA SER A 96 -21.85 1.42 -1.69
C SER A 96 -22.76 1.90 -0.56
N LEU A 97 -22.19 2.25 0.59
CA LEU A 97 -22.92 2.75 1.75
C LEU A 97 -23.54 4.13 1.48
N VAL A 98 -22.78 5.05 0.88
CA VAL A 98 -23.30 6.38 0.51
C VAL A 98 -24.46 6.26 -0.47
N TRP A 99 -24.33 5.44 -1.50
CA TRP A 99 -25.39 5.25 -2.48
C TRP A 99 -26.58 4.44 -1.96
N PHE A 100 -26.41 3.69 -0.89
CA PHE A 100 -27.52 3.09 -0.15
C PHE A 100 -28.28 4.13 0.68
N VAL A 101 -27.58 4.99 1.43
CA VAL A 101 -28.21 5.93 2.37
C VAL A 101 -28.68 7.21 1.70
N PHE A 102 -27.93 7.70 0.71
CA PHE A 102 -28.12 8.99 0.03
C PHE A 102 -28.08 8.84 -1.49
N PRO A 103 -28.97 8.05 -2.10
CA PRO A 103 -28.92 7.73 -3.53
C PRO A 103 -28.99 8.99 -4.39
N GLY A 104 -27.90 9.30 -5.10
CA GLY A 104 -27.80 10.47 -5.98
C GLY A 104 -27.71 11.84 -5.28
N GLU A 105 -27.82 11.89 -3.96
CA GLU A 105 -27.73 13.16 -3.20
C GLU A 105 -26.31 13.48 -2.74
N VAL A 106 -25.50 12.45 -2.49
CA VAL A 106 -24.12 12.60 -2.00
C VAL A 106 -23.17 11.91 -2.97
N TYR A 107 -22.26 12.69 -3.54
CA TYR A 107 -21.25 12.21 -4.49
C TYR A 107 -20.03 11.65 -3.78
N VAL A 108 -19.22 10.89 -4.51
CA VAL A 108 -18.01 10.23 -3.98
C VAL A 108 -16.75 10.56 -4.77
N ALA A 109 -16.87 11.18 -5.94
CA ALA A 109 -15.76 11.76 -6.68
C ALA A 109 -15.98 13.28 -6.86
N PRO A 110 -14.90 14.09 -6.92
CA PRO A 110 -15.01 15.55 -6.90
C PRO A 110 -15.23 16.15 -8.29
N PHE A 111 -14.95 15.39 -9.35
CA PHE A 111 -15.04 15.82 -10.74
C PHE A 111 -15.93 14.86 -11.54
N GLY A 112 -16.46 15.34 -12.67
CA GLY A 112 -17.31 14.55 -13.58
C GLY A 112 -18.56 14.02 -12.88
N LEU A 113 -19.32 14.92 -12.26
CA LEU A 113 -20.53 14.59 -11.49
C LEU A 113 -21.60 13.97 -12.39
N GLU A 114 -21.68 14.43 -13.64
CA GLU A 114 -22.53 13.91 -14.70
C GLU A 114 -22.28 12.43 -15.02
N PHE A 115 -21.08 11.93 -14.71
CA PHE A 115 -20.69 10.53 -14.94
C PHE A 115 -20.96 9.63 -13.73
N GLN A 116 -21.27 10.20 -12.56
CA GLN A 116 -21.62 9.47 -11.34
C GLN A 116 -23.09 9.03 -11.35
N THR A 117 -23.51 8.34 -12.43
CA THR A 117 -24.87 7.83 -12.58
C THR A 117 -25.10 6.54 -11.79
N ILE A 118 -26.35 6.17 -11.56
CA ILE A 118 -26.68 4.93 -10.85
C ILE A 118 -26.08 3.70 -11.54
N GLU A 119 -26.08 3.65 -12.88
CA GLU A 119 -25.52 2.55 -13.65
C GLU A 119 -24.00 2.49 -13.52
N ASN A 120 -23.31 3.63 -13.62
CA ASN A 120 -21.85 3.68 -13.50
C ASN A 120 -21.41 3.33 -12.09
N THR A 121 -22.13 3.80 -11.07
CA THR A 121 -21.87 3.44 -9.67
C THR A 121 -22.10 1.95 -9.41
N ARG A 122 -23.14 1.34 -10.01
CA ARG A 122 -23.37 -0.11 -9.92
C ARG A 122 -22.16 -0.90 -10.44
N VAL A 123 -21.63 -0.51 -11.60
CA VAL A 123 -20.43 -1.12 -12.21
C VAL A 123 -19.19 -0.87 -11.35
N LEU A 124 -19.01 0.33 -10.80
CA LEU A 124 -17.91 0.68 -9.90
C LEU A 124 -17.88 -0.22 -8.68
N VAL A 125 -19.03 -0.38 -8.01
CA VAL A 125 -19.15 -1.22 -6.82
C VAL A 125 -18.89 -2.69 -7.16
N LEU A 126 -19.39 -3.17 -8.31
CA LEU A 126 -19.13 -4.53 -8.78
C LEU A 126 -17.64 -4.77 -9.08
N ALA A 127 -17.01 -3.87 -9.83
CA ALA A 127 -15.57 -3.91 -10.15
C ALA A 127 -14.73 -3.95 -8.86
N GLY A 128 -15.10 -3.14 -7.87
CA GLY A 128 -14.51 -3.15 -6.55
C GLY A 128 -14.64 -4.49 -5.81
N VAL A 129 -15.84 -5.08 -5.80
CA VAL A 129 -16.05 -6.41 -5.19
C VAL A 129 -15.25 -7.49 -5.91
N MET A 130 -15.22 -7.48 -7.24
CA MET A 130 -14.41 -8.43 -8.03
C MET A 130 -12.92 -8.31 -7.68
N SER A 131 -12.41 -7.09 -7.55
CA SER A 131 -11.03 -6.84 -7.11
C SER A 131 -10.74 -7.33 -5.69
N LEU A 132 -11.64 -7.08 -4.74
CA LEU A 132 -11.50 -7.58 -3.37
C LEU A 132 -11.50 -9.11 -3.32
N CYS A 133 -12.39 -9.76 -4.06
CA CYS A 133 -12.47 -11.22 -4.14
C CYS A 133 -11.20 -11.80 -4.77
N GLY A 134 -10.74 -11.21 -5.88
CA GLY A 134 -9.50 -11.60 -6.52
C GLY A 134 -8.30 -11.46 -5.57
N SER A 135 -8.21 -10.31 -4.88
CA SER A 135 -7.18 -10.01 -3.90
C SER A 135 -7.11 -11.05 -2.77
N LEU A 136 -8.24 -11.35 -2.12
CA LEU A 136 -8.30 -12.35 -1.05
C LEU A 136 -7.98 -13.76 -1.56
N ALA A 137 -8.52 -14.14 -2.72
CA ALA A 137 -8.24 -15.41 -3.36
C ALA A 137 -6.76 -15.56 -3.70
N GLY A 138 -6.13 -14.56 -4.28
CA GLY A 138 -4.71 -14.57 -4.67
C GLY A 138 -3.81 -14.80 -3.46
N TRP A 139 -4.02 -14.03 -2.39
CA TRP A 139 -3.28 -14.20 -1.13
C TRP A 139 -3.38 -15.62 -0.58
N HIS A 140 -4.60 -16.16 -0.49
CA HIS A 140 -4.82 -17.50 0.06
C HIS A 140 -4.34 -18.63 -0.87
N CYS A 141 -4.41 -18.44 -2.19
CA CYS A 141 -3.85 -19.38 -3.16
C CYS A 141 -2.34 -19.56 -2.95
N ALA A 142 -1.62 -18.48 -2.64
CA ALA A 142 -0.18 -18.56 -2.38
C ALA A 142 0.16 -19.51 -1.22
N PHE A 143 -0.71 -19.65 -0.22
CA PHE A 143 -0.47 -20.49 0.97
C PHE A 143 -1.15 -21.86 0.93
N LEU A 144 -1.79 -22.20 -0.18
CA LEU A 144 -2.50 -23.48 -0.30
C LEU A 144 -1.52 -24.66 -0.19
N GLY A 145 -1.88 -25.64 0.65
CA GLY A 145 -1.11 -26.88 0.84
C GLY A 145 0.10 -26.76 1.76
N ILE A 146 0.32 -25.61 2.42
CA ILE A 146 1.41 -25.47 3.38
C ILE A 146 0.98 -26.02 4.75
N LYS A 147 1.79 -26.93 5.29
CA LYS A 147 1.72 -27.35 6.69
C LYS A 147 2.53 -26.36 7.52
N LEU A 148 1.91 -25.70 8.51
CA LEU A 148 2.59 -24.70 9.35
C LEU A 148 3.84 -25.29 10.04
N GLU A 149 3.79 -26.57 10.39
CA GLU A 149 4.89 -27.33 10.99
C GLU A 149 6.10 -27.50 10.07
N SER A 150 5.92 -27.42 8.74
CA SER A 150 7.02 -27.56 7.78
C SER A 150 7.80 -26.26 7.56
N ILE A 151 7.42 -25.17 8.22
CA ILE A 151 8.12 -23.89 8.07
C ILE A 151 9.38 -23.93 8.93
N PRO A 152 10.57 -23.81 8.31
CA PRO A 152 11.81 -23.87 9.06
C PRO A 152 11.88 -22.71 10.04
N LYS A 153 12.57 -22.92 11.18
CA LYS A 153 12.98 -21.81 12.02
C LYS A 153 13.89 -20.90 11.20
N LEU A 154 13.60 -19.59 11.22
CA LEU A 154 14.47 -18.59 10.60
C LEU A 154 15.75 -18.49 11.45
N LEU A 155 16.86 -18.94 10.86
CA LEU A 155 18.18 -19.00 11.50
C LEU A 155 19.07 -17.89 10.97
N ILE A 156 19.52 -17.02 11.88
CA ILE A 156 20.37 -15.88 11.52
C ILE A 156 21.48 -15.72 12.55
N THR A 157 22.72 -15.51 12.09
CA THR A 157 23.83 -15.23 13.01
C THR A 157 23.72 -13.81 13.56
N ASN A 158 24.14 -13.61 14.81
CA ASN A 158 24.15 -12.27 15.42
C ASN A 158 24.95 -11.25 14.60
N GLN A 159 26.00 -11.69 13.91
CA GLN A 159 26.78 -10.82 13.03
C GLN A 159 25.99 -10.39 11.80
N TYR A 160 25.27 -11.31 11.16
CA TYR A 160 24.44 -10.97 10.01
C TYR A 160 23.30 -10.03 10.38
N VAL A 161 22.71 -10.19 11.58
CA VAL A 161 21.73 -9.24 12.11
C VAL A 161 22.29 -7.83 12.24
N LYS A 162 23.51 -7.68 12.79
CA LYS A 162 24.18 -6.38 12.89
C LYS A 162 24.41 -5.76 11.51
N ASN A 163 24.85 -6.57 10.54
CA ASN A 163 25.07 -6.12 9.17
C ASN A 163 23.77 -5.66 8.50
N LEU A 164 22.67 -6.40 8.65
CA LEU A 164 21.36 -6.00 8.12
C LEU A 164 20.90 -4.66 8.69
N ARG A 165 21.05 -4.46 10.00
CA ARG A 165 20.68 -3.21 10.67
C ARG A 165 21.52 -2.04 10.20
N PHE A 166 22.83 -2.24 10.08
CA PHE A 166 23.76 -1.20 9.63
C PHE A 166 23.49 -0.82 8.17
N ALA A 167 23.37 -1.81 7.28
CA ALA A 167 23.03 -1.58 5.87
C ALA A 167 21.66 -0.91 5.71
N GLY A 168 20.66 -1.37 6.48
CA GLY A 168 19.33 -0.77 6.47
C GLY A 168 19.33 0.68 6.95
N LEU A 169 20.04 0.99 8.04
CA LEU A 169 20.18 2.36 8.55
C LEU A 169 20.89 3.27 7.53
N LEU A 170 22.01 2.82 6.98
CA LEU A 170 22.77 3.56 5.98
C LEU A 170 21.89 3.86 4.77
N LEU A 171 21.17 2.86 4.26
CA LEU A 171 20.31 3.01 3.09
C LEU A 171 19.14 3.94 3.38
N SER A 172 18.43 3.76 4.49
CA SER A 172 17.30 4.62 4.86
C SER A 172 17.70 6.07 5.06
N VAL A 173 18.81 6.33 5.76
CA VAL A 173 19.28 7.70 6.02
C VAL A 173 19.82 8.34 4.75
N ALA A 174 20.65 7.64 3.98
CA ALA A 174 21.18 8.16 2.73
C ALA A 174 20.06 8.54 1.75
N PHE A 175 19.07 7.68 1.57
CA PHE A 175 17.95 7.95 0.67
C PHE A 175 16.99 9.00 1.21
N ALA A 176 16.77 9.09 2.53
CA ALA A 176 16.01 10.19 3.13
C ALA A 176 16.70 11.54 2.94
N LEU A 177 18.03 11.61 3.07
CA LEU A 177 18.80 12.82 2.82
C LEU A 177 18.81 13.19 1.33
N LEU A 178 18.99 12.21 0.44
CA LEU A 178 18.91 12.42 -1.02
C LEU A 178 17.52 12.91 -1.44
N TYR A 179 16.48 12.40 -0.80
CA TYR A 179 15.10 12.82 -1.02
C TYR A 179 14.91 14.30 -0.67
N VAL A 180 15.34 14.71 0.53
CA VAL A 180 15.32 16.10 0.96
C VAL A 180 16.14 16.98 0.05
N TRP A 181 17.36 16.55 -0.32
CA TRP A 181 18.22 17.29 -1.24
C TRP A 181 17.53 17.50 -2.60
N LYS A 182 16.93 16.44 -3.16
CA LYS A 182 16.20 16.51 -4.44
C LYS A 182 14.95 17.38 -4.37
N ALA A 183 14.27 17.40 -3.22
CA ALA A 183 13.14 18.29 -2.97
C ALA A 183 13.57 19.77 -2.79
N GLY A 184 14.87 20.08 -2.83
CA GLY A 184 15.40 21.43 -2.67
C GLY A 184 15.69 21.81 -1.21
N GLY A 185 15.88 20.84 -0.32
CA GLY A 185 16.23 21.02 1.09
C GLY A 185 15.06 20.82 2.06
N ILE A 186 15.36 20.88 3.36
CA ILE A 186 14.40 20.67 4.48
C ILE A 186 13.35 21.80 4.54
N LEU A 187 13.71 22.99 4.08
CA LEU A 187 12.89 24.22 4.15
C LEU A 187 12.85 25.01 2.81
N GLY A 188 13.34 24.44 1.70
CA GLY A 188 14.04 25.26 0.70
C GLY A 188 13.53 25.29 -0.73
N GLY A 189 13.00 24.22 -1.32
CA GLY A 189 12.67 24.22 -2.74
C GLY A 189 11.28 24.80 -3.02
N GLY A 190 11.15 25.83 -3.86
CA GLY A 190 9.84 26.29 -4.39
C GLY A 190 9.19 25.28 -5.35
N ARG A 191 9.52 23.99 -5.20
CA ARG A 191 9.29 22.91 -6.16
C ARG A 191 8.47 21.82 -5.48
N VAL A 192 7.20 22.12 -5.27
CA VAL A 192 6.22 21.08 -4.94
C VAL A 192 6.21 20.10 -6.13
N TYR A 193 6.32 18.79 -5.87
CA TYR A 193 6.27 17.71 -6.87
C TYR A 193 7.47 17.48 -7.82
N ALA A 194 8.68 18.00 -7.57
CA ALA A 194 9.83 17.72 -8.45
C ALA A 194 9.55 17.91 -9.98
N GLY A 195 8.53 18.71 -10.31
CA GLY A 195 8.19 19.09 -11.67
C GLY A 195 9.08 20.25 -12.04
N GLY A 196 10.12 19.99 -12.83
CA GLY A 196 11.03 21.03 -13.32
C GLY A 196 12.48 20.93 -12.82
N GLN A 197 13.20 19.98 -13.43
CA GLN A 197 14.62 19.99 -13.85
C GLN A 197 15.82 20.22 -12.89
N ALA A 198 16.97 19.74 -13.42
CA ALA A 198 18.39 19.83 -13.04
C ALA A 198 18.85 19.04 -11.81
N GLY A 199 19.29 17.79 -12.06
CA GLY A 199 19.88 16.85 -11.10
C GLY A 199 19.93 15.44 -11.69
N PHE A 200 20.41 14.44 -10.93
CA PHE A 200 20.36 13.02 -11.34
C PHE A 200 18.96 12.66 -11.88
N SER A 201 18.89 12.07 -13.08
CA SER A 201 17.64 11.70 -13.79
C SER A 201 16.84 10.57 -13.12
N LEU A 202 17.27 10.11 -11.93
CA LEU A 202 16.56 9.11 -11.15
C LEU A 202 15.25 9.68 -10.63
N GLU A 203 14.14 9.04 -10.95
CA GLU A 203 12.81 9.47 -10.51
C GLU A 203 12.59 9.33 -9.01
N PHE A 204 11.70 10.18 -8.48
CA PHE A 204 11.26 10.18 -7.09
C PHE A 204 10.81 8.79 -6.59
N GLY A 205 10.07 8.04 -7.41
CA GLY A 205 9.59 6.70 -7.04
C GLY A 205 10.71 5.68 -6.79
N VAL A 206 11.89 5.87 -7.40
CA VAL A 206 13.04 4.98 -7.20
C VAL A 206 13.70 5.24 -5.86
N PHE A 207 13.80 6.50 -5.41
CA PHE A 207 14.35 6.83 -4.09
C PHE A 207 13.52 6.21 -2.97
N ASN A 208 12.20 6.24 -3.07
CA ASN A 208 11.31 5.64 -2.07
C ASN A 208 11.50 4.12 -1.99
N LEU A 209 11.73 3.44 -3.11
CA LEU A 209 11.99 1.99 -3.09
C LEU A 209 13.26 1.64 -2.31
N PHE A 210 14.35 2.36 -2.55
CA PHE A 210 15.59 2.15 -1.80
C PHE A 210 15.42 2.52 -0.32
N HIS A 211 14.69 3.59 -0.01
CA HIS A 211 14.36 3.96 1.37
C HIS A 211 13.56 2.86 2.08
N PHE A 212 12.48 2.35 1.46
CA PHE A 212 11.69 1.26 2.03
C PHE A 212 12.46 -0.06 2.08
N THR A 213 13.41 -0.27 1.16
CA THR A 213 14.37 -1.38 1.25
C THR A 213 15.20 -1.24 2.53
N GLY A 214 15.72 -0.06 2.83
CA GLY A 214 16.46 0.19 4.07
C GLY A 214 15.62 -0.07 5.32
N ILE A 215 14.37 0.42 5.33
CA ILE A 215 13.41 0.17 6.42
C ILE A 215 13.13 -1.33 6.57
N SER A 216 12.96 -2.06 5.47
CA SER A 216 12.73 -3.51 5.51
C SER A 216 13.89 -4.27 6.16
N LEU A 217 15.13 -3.89 5.87
CA LEU A 217 16.33 -4.51 6.45
C LEU A 217 16.46 -4.20 7.95
N ILE A 218 16.14 -2.97 8.36
CA ILE A 218 16.06 -2.59 9.78
C ILE A 218 15.04 -3.46 10.50
N LEU A 219 13.83 -3.61 9.95
CA LEU A 219 12.77 -4.42 10.54
C LEU A 219 13.19 -5.90 10.64
N LEU A 220 13.73 -6.49 9.56
CA LEU A 220 14.21 -7.87 9.57
C LEU A 220 15.30 -8.13 10.60
N GLY A 221 16.30 -7.24 10.68
CA GLY A 221 17.34 -7.33 11.70
C GLY A 221 16.78 -7.15 13.12
N SER A 222 15.67 -6.46 13.29
CA SER A 222 15.04 -6.23 14.61
C SER A 222 14.23 -7.42 15.09
N VAL A 223 13.58 -8.10 14.16
CA VAL A 223 12.78 -9.32 14.36
C VAL A 223 13.67 -10.48 14.86
N ALA A 224 14.92 -10.52 14.41
CA ALA A 224 15.87 -11.59 14.68
C ALA A 224 16.30 -11.78 16.14
N ILE A 225 16.33 -10.74 16.99
CA ILE A 225 17.15 -10.81 18.21
C ILE A 225 16.50 -11.48 19.42
N LYS A 226 15.17 -11.62 19.55
CA LYS A 226 14.63 -12.15 20.83
C LYS A 226 13.15 -12.56 20.83
N ASN A 227 12.54 -12.94 19.71
CA ASN A 227 11.08 -13.09 19.60
C ASN A 227 10.38 -11.74 19.87
N GLY A 228 10.46 -10.82 18.90
CA GLY A 228 9.78 -9.51 18.94
C GLY A 228 10.61 -8.39 18.31
N ILE A 229 9.96 -7.47 17.61
CA ILE A 229 10.62 -6.29 17.04
C ILE A 229 11.05 -5.37 18.19
N ASP A 230 12.34 -5.03 18.25
CA ASP A 230 12.85 -4.04 19.20
C ASP A 230 12.35 -2.64 18.82
N TRP A 231 11.64 -2.00 19.75
CA TRP A 231 10.93 -0.74 19.55
C TRP A 231 11.84 0.40 19.09
N ARG A 232 13.13 0.37 19.47
CA ARG A 232 14.12 1.38 19.09
C ARG A 232 14.32 1.43 17.58
N TYR A 233 14.21 0.28 16.91
CA TYR A 233 14.38 0.19 15.47
C TYR A 233 13.10 0.53 14.70
N ILE A 234 11.92 0.33 15.30
CA ILE A 234 10.67 0.88 14.76
C ILE A 234 10.71 2.40 14.85
N LEU A 235 11.15 2.95 15.99
CA LEU A 235 11.34 4.40 16.14
C LEU A 235 12.36 4.94 15.15
N LEU A 236 13.48 4.24 14.94
CA LEU A 236 14.48 4.60 13.94
C LEU A 236 13.90 4.62 12.53
N ALA A 237 13.07 3.63 12.16
CA ALA A 237 12.38 3.62 10.88
C ALA A 237 11.44 4.83 10.73
N ILE A 238 10.66 5.16 11.77
CA ILE A 238 9.81 6.37 11.80
C ILE A 238 10.65 7.64 11.63
N LEU A 239 11.77 7.76 12.34
CA LEU A 239 12.66 8.92 12.25
C LEU A 239 13.21 9.09 10.82
N THR A 240 13.54 7.99 10.12
CA THR A 240 14.01 8.09 8.73
C THR A 240 12.93 8.57 7.75
N LEU A 241 11.66 8.55 8.15
CA LEU A 241 10.53 8.95 7.33
C LEU A 241 10.07 10.40 7.55
N ILE A 242 10.49 11.04 8.65
CA ILE A 242 10.23 12.46 8.93
C ILE A 242 10.77 13.38 7.81
N PRO A 243 12.00 13.19 7.29
CA PRO A 243 12.51 14.01 6.18
C PRO A 243 11.59 13.99 4.95
N GLY A 244 10.93 12.86 4.67
CA GLY A 244 9.98 12.70 3.58
C GLY A 244 8.73 13.57 3.73
N MET A 245 8.22 13.69 4.96
CA MET A 245 7.07 14.54 5.29
C MET A 245 7.43 16.03 5.19
N LEU A 246 8.61 16.42 5.68
CA LEU A 246 9.07 17.82 5.64
C LEU A 246 9.27 18.34 4.21
N ALA A 247 9.58 17.44 3.27
CA ALA A 247 9.69 17.76 1.85
C ALA A 247 8.34 17.70 1.09
N GLY A 248 7.20 17.63 1.81
CA GLY A 248 5.87 17.89 1.23
C GLY A 248 5.20 16.71 0.51
N SER A 249 5.54 15.45 0.86
CA SER A 249 4.85 14.31 0.28
C SER A 249 3.46 14.09 0.87
N ARG A 250 2.42 14.22 0.04
CA ARG A 250 1.01 14.12 0.44
C ARG A 250 0.50 12.69 0.70
N ALA A 251 1.18 11.65 0.23
CA ALA A 251 0.74 10.26 0.42
C ALA A 251 1.82 9.32 0.99
N ASP A 252 3.06 9.78 1.09
CA ASP A 252 4.16 8.98 1.65
C ASP A 252 4.12 8.92 3.18
N PHE A 253 3.07 9.41 3.87
CA PHE A 253 2.92 9.34 5.33
C PHE A 253 2.24 8.05 5.82
N LEU A 254 1.55 7.32 4.94
CA LEU A 254 0.82 6.10 5.31
C LEU A 254 1.72 4.98 5.85
N PRO A 255 2.94 4.75 5.30
CA PRO A 255 3.90 3.81 5.90
C PRO A 255 4.32 4.19 7.33
N GLN A 256 4.36 5.48 7.68
CA GLN A 256 4.68 6.02 8.99
C GLN A 256 3.54 5.72 9.96
N VAL A 257 2.30 5.98 9.55
CA VAL A 257 1.10 5.63 10.31
C VAL A 257 1.05 4.13 10.56
N PHE A 258 1.37 3.32 9.55
CA PHE A 258 1.47 1.88 9.70
C PHE A 258 2.59 1.45 10.67
N LEU A 259 3.78 2.05 10.59
CA LEU A 259 4.88 1.75 11.52
C LEU A 259 4.56 2.19 12.95
N LEU A 260 3.87 3.31 13.13
CA LEU A 260 3.32 3.76 14.41
C LEU A 260 2.30 2.75 14.94
N PHE A 261 1.41 2.25 14.08
CA PHE A 261 0.46 1.21 14.45
C PHE A 261 1.20 -0.07 14.89
N LEU A 262 2.22 -0.52 14.13
CA LEU A 262 3.06 -1.64 14.53
C LEU A 262 3.77 -1.41 15.88
N LEU A 263 4.18 -0.18 16.17
CA LEU A 263 4.76 0.19 17.46
C LEU A 263 3.74 0.06 18.60
N LEU A 264 2.54 0.65 18.42
CA LEU A 264 1.47 0.67 19.42
C LEU A 264 0.97 -0.74 19.77
N PHE A 265 0.82 -1.61 18.77
CA PHE A 265 0.29 -2.97 18.94
C PHE A 265 1.36 -4.04 19.17
N ASN A 266 2.61 -3.65 19.43
CA ASN A 266 3.67 -4.59 19.74
C ASN A 266 3.47 -5.22 21.13
N SER A 267 3.32 -6.54 21.20
CA SER A 267 3.03 -7.27 22.46
C SER A 267 4.05 -7.11 23.59
N ARG A 268 5.30 -6.71 23.29
CA ARG A 268 6.29 -6.37 24.33
C ARG A 268 6.04 -4.98 24.89
N ILE A 269 5.68 -4.05 24.01
CA ILE A 269 5.23 -2.71 24.36
C ILE A 269 3.95 -2.80 25.21
N LEU A 270 2.98 -3.61 24.78
CA LEU A 270 1.74 -3.84 25.54
C LEU A 270 1.99 -4.51 26.90
N ARG A 271 3.06 -5.29 27.05
CA ARG A 271 3.50 -5.85 28.34
C ARG A 271 4.30 -4.85 29.19
N LEU A 272 4.91 -3.84 28.57
CA LEU A 272 5.60 -2.75 29.25
C LEU A 272 4.63 -1.64 29.71
N LEU A 273 3.42 -1.56 29.13
CA LEU A 273 2.33 -0.65 29.52
C LEU A 273 1.93 -0.74 31.00
N THR A 274 2.28 -1.82 31.69
CA THR A 274 2.06 -1.98 33.13
C THR A 274 3.12 -1.26 33.99
N ASN A 275 4.10 -0.58 33.40
CA ASN A 275 5.25 0.01 34.08
C ASN A 275 5.37 1.53 33.83
N TRP A 276 5.65 2.34 34.86
CA TRP A 276 5.69 3.82 34.81
C TRP A 276 6.66 4.39 33.76
N LYS A 277 7.77 3.71 33.49
CA LYS A 277 8.73 4.07 32.42
C LYS A 277 8.09 4.11 31.02
N TYR A 278 6.97 3.40 30.85
CA TYR A 278 6.22 3.35 29.60
C TYR A 278 5.22 4.50 29.47
N VAL A 279 4.62 5.01 30.56
CA VAL A 279 3.88 6.29 30.52
C VAL A 279 4.78 7.39 29.98
N VAL A 280 6.02 7.44 30.48
CA VAL A 280 7.04 8.38 30.01
C VAL A 280 7.38 8.16 28.52
N ALA A 281 7.54 6.92 28.06
CA ALA A 281 7.82 6.62 26.64
C ALA A 281 6.63 6.94 25.71
N LEU A 282 5.39 6.66 26.14
CA LEU A 282 4.16 7.05 25.46
C LEU A 282 4.03 8.57 25.40
N THR A 283 4.35 9.27 26.48
CA THR A 283 4.40 10.73 26.51
C THR A 283 5.43 11.25 25.51
N TYR A 284 6.64 10.68 25.44
CA TYR A 284 7.64 11.07 24.44
C TYR A 284 7.21 10.75 23.01
N LEU A 285 6.53 9.61 22.77
CA LEU A 285 5.97 9.27 21.46
C LEU A 285 4.82 10.21 21.08
N ALA A 286 3.92 10.52 22.00
CA ALA A 286 2.83 11.47 21.81
C ALA A 286 3.37 12.87 21.56
N VAL A 287 4.38 13.30 22.30
CA VAL A 287 5.12 14.55 22.06
C VAL A 287 5.79 14.51 20.69
N LEU A 288 6.43 13.41 20.28
CA LEU A 288 7.04 13.29 18.97
C LEU A 288 6.00 13.37 17.84
N VAL A 289 4.87 12.66 17.98
CA VAL A 289 3.77 12.69 16.99
C VAL A 289 3.14 14.08 16.94
N ALA A 290 2.88 14.72 18.08
CA ALA A 290 2.38 16.08 18.15
C ALA A 290 3.37 17.07 17.53
N THR A 291 4.66 16.93 17.83
CA THR A 291 5.73 17.77 17.26
C THR A 291 5.85 17.55 15.76
N ALA A 292 5.78 16.32 15.26
CA ALA A 292 5.84 16.00 13.84
C ALA A 292 4.58 16.51 13.11
N SER A 293 3.40 16.39 13.72
CA SER A 293 2.14 16.90 13.18
C SER A 293 2.14 18.44 13.13
N PHE A 294 2.62 19.08 14.20
CA PHE A 294 2.82 20.52 14.25
C PHE A 294 3.86 20.99 13.22
N ALA A 295 4.99 20.30 13.10
CA ALA A 295 6.01 20.58 12.09
C ALA A 295 5.47 20.42 10.66
N TYR A 296 4.65 19.40 10.41
CA TYR A 296 3.95 19.20 9.13
C TYR A 296 2.97 20.34 8.84
N PHE A 297 2.18 20.75 9.84
CA PHE A 297 1.27 21.89 9.73
C PHE A 297 2.04 23.16 9.38
N VAL A 298 3.08 23.49 10.14
CA VAL A 298 3.95 24.65 9.88
C VAL A 298 4.60 24.56 8.49
N ALA A 299 5.12 23.40 8.09
CA ALA A 299 5.69 23.20 6.76
C ALA A 299 4.66 23.43 5.64
N THR A 300 3.40 23.03 5.86
CA THR A 300 2.30 23.26 4.92
C THR A 300 1.97 24.75 4.80
N PHE A 301 1.91 25.49 5.91
CA PHE A 301 1.69 26.95 5.88
C PHE A 301 2.83 27.71 5.21
N ILE A 302 4.08 27.29 5.47
CA ILE A 302 5.24 27.83 4.75
C ILE A 302 5.12 27.55 3.24
N ALA A 303 4.68 26.36 2.85
CA ALA A 303 4.47 26.02 1.44
C ALA A 303 3.37 26.87 0.78
N ILE A 304 2.25 27.09 1.48
CA ILE A 304 1.13 27.93 1.02
C ILE A 304 1.57 29.40 0.87
N ALA A 305 2.26 29.96 1.87
CA ALA A 305 2.81 31.31 1.82
C ALA A 305 3.68 31.53 0.58
N ARG A 306 4.50 30.53 0.25
CA ARG A 306 5.41 30.55 -0.90
C ARG A 306 4.71 30.39 -2.23
N ALA A 307 3.54 29.76 -2.27
CA ALA A 307 2.70 29.69 -3.46
C ALA A 307 2.02 31.03 -3.79
N GLY A 308 2.29 32.09 -3.00
CA GLY A 308 1.66 33.41 -3.15
C GLY A 308 0.24 33.47 -2.58
N ILE A 309 -0.18 32.42 -1.86
CA ILE A 309 -1.48 32.37 -1.18
C ILE A 309 -1.25 32.92 0.23
N ASP A 310 -2.09 33.86 0.65
CA ASP A 310 -2.06 34.39 2.01
C ASP A 310 -2.25 33.24 3.03
N PRO A 311 -1.28 32.98 3.92
CA PRO A 311 -1.38 31.96 4.96
C PRO A 311 -2.57 32.19 5.89
N TRP A 312 -2.94 33.46 6.12
CA TRP A 312 -4.08 33.78 6.97
C TRP A 312 -5.39 33.37 6.29
N LEU A 313 -5.57 33.69 5.02
CA LEU A 313 -6.69 33.23 4.20
C LEU A 313 -6.76 31.69 4.16
N ALA A 314 -5.63 31.00 3.99
CA ALA A 314 -5.61 29.55 4.01
C ALA A 314 -5.98 28.96 5.38
N MET A 315 -5.54 29.60 6.46
CA MET A 315 -5.88 29.20 7.82
C MET A 315 -7.37 29.43 8.10
N GLU A 316 -7.90 30.57 7.67
CA GLU A 316 -9.32 30.91 7.73
C GLU A 316 -10.15 29.91 6.94
N LEU A 317 -9.73 29.54 5.72
CA LEU A 317 -10.35 28.48 4.94
C LEU A 317 -10.30 27.13 5.69
N VAL A 318 -9.20 26.75 6.32
CA VAL A 318 -9.13 25.48 7.08
C VAL A 318 -10.09 25.48 8.27
N PHE A 319 -10.14 26.56 9.06
CA PHE A 319 -10.97 26.62 10.28
C PHE A 319 -12.44 26.95 10.03
N ASN A 320 -12.74 27.74 9.00
CA ASN A 320 -14.10 28.16 8.65
C ASN A 320 -14.74 27.31 7.55
N SER A 321 -13.98 26.41 6.91
CA SER A 321 -14.58 25.54 5.90
C SER A 321 -15.50 24.51 6.55
N GLU A 322 -16.65 24.29 5.91
CA GLU A 322 -17.46 23.10 6.14
C GLU A 322 -16.75 21.80 5.68
N THR A 323 -15.53 21.90 5.14
CA THR A 323 -14.75 20.79 4.56
C THR A 323 -14.15 19.83 5.59
N GLY A 324 -14.34 20.09 6.89
CA GLY A 324 -13.98 19.16 7.97
C GLY A 324 -15.04 18.10 8.32
N ARG A 325 -16.24 18.16 7.71
CA ARG A 325 -17.30 17.15 7.92
C ARG A 325 -17.11 15.97 6.96
N LEU A 326 -17.44 14.77 7.42
CA LEU A 326 -17.40 13.55 6.59
C LEU A 326 -18.25 13.71 5.32
N ILE A 327 -19.38 14.40 5.41
CA ILE A 327 -20.13 14.90 4.27
C ILE A 327 -19.98 16.42 4.24
N SER A 328 -19.36 16.94 3.18
CA SER A 328 -19.10 18.38 3.01
C SER A 328 -19.60 18.87 1.65
N ASN A 329 -19.90 20.16 1.57
CA ASN A 329 -20.21 20.79 0.29
C ASN A 329 -18.89 21.11 -0.44
N VAL A 330 -18.61 20.38 -1.51
CA VAL A 330 -17.42 20.55 -2.35
C VAL A 330 -17.87 20.87 -3.77
N TYR A 331 -17.33 21.96 -4.33
CA TYR A 331 -17.73 22.49 -5.65
C TYR A 331 -19.24 22.72 -5.82
N GLY A 332 -19.97 23.03 -4.74
CA GLY A 332 -21.43 23.27 -4.77
C GLY A 332 -22.29 22.01 -4.60
N HIS A 333 -21.68 20.85 -4.34
CA HIS A 333 -22.38 19.58 -4.18
C HIS A 333 -22.02 18.89 -2.87
N LYS A 334 -22.97 18.14 -2.29
CA LYS A 334 -22.68 17.31 -1.12
C LYS A 334 -21.80 16.12 -1.54
N MET A 335 -20.68 15.94 -0.87
CA MET A 335 -19.74 14.87 -1.18
C MET A 335 -19.28 14.18 0.11
N LEU A 336 -19.14 12.86 0.07
CA LEU A 336 -18.37 12.14 1.08
C LEU A 336 -16.90 12.51 0.91
N TYR A 337 -16.32 13.28 1.83
CA TYR A 337 -14.96 13.79 1.70
C TYR A 337 -13.94 12.78 2.25
N PHE A 338 -13.08 12.28 1.37
CA PHE A 338 -12.00 11.32 1.63
C PHE A 338 -10.71 11.65 0.86
N GLU A 339 -10.52 12.93 0.49
CA GLU A 339 -9.39 13.48 -0.26
C GLU A 339 -8.90 12.61 -1.44
N THR A 340 -7.77 11.93 -1.26
CA THR A 340 -7.14 11.08 -2.27
C THR A 340 -8.10 9.97 -2.72
N GLY A 341 -8.90 9.42 -1.81
CA GLY A 341 -9.91 8.42 -2.12
C GLY A 341 -10.94 8.90 -3.15
N ASN A 342 -11.34 10.17 -3.08
CA ASN A 342 -12.29 10.74 -4.05
C ASN A 342 -11.70 10.79 -5.46
N MET A 343 -10.41 11.16 -5.58
CA MET A 343 -9.71 11.17 -6.88
C MET A 343 -9.58 9.76 -7.46
N MET A 344 -9.39 8.75 -6.61
CA MET A 344 -9.31 7.35 -7.04
C MET A 344 -10.65 6.81 -7.56
N LEU A 345 -11.74 7.19 -6.90
CA LEU A 345 -13.08 6.89 -7.37
C LEU A 345 -13.37 7.62 -8.68
N GLY A 346 -12.94 8.87 -8.83
CA GLY A 346 -13.02 9.61 -10.09
C GLY A 346 -12.33 8.88 -11.25
N GLY A 347 -11.15 8.30 -11.00
CA GLY A 347 -10.43 7.51 -12.01
C GLY A 347 -11.14 6.23 -12.41
N LEU A 348 -11.79 5.58 -11.46
CA LEU A 348 -12.61 4.41 -11.75
C LEU A 348 -13.87 4.77 -12.52
N TYR A 349 -14.56 5.87 -12.19
CA TYR A 349 -15.66 6.37 -13.02
C TYR A 349 -15.21 6.67 -14.44
N SER A 350 -14.07 7.33 -14.60
CA SER A 350 -13.50 7.63 -15.92
C SER A 350 -13.25 6.36 -16.72
N ALA A 351 -12.56 5.36 -16.15
CA ALA A 351 -12.32 4.08 -16.82
C ALA A 351 -13.63 3.36 -17.19
N ILE A 352 -14.66 3.45 -16.34
CA ILE A 352 -15.98 2.88 -16.62
C ILE A 352 -16.65 3.56 -17.81
N VAL A 353 -16.68 4.88 -17.84
CA VAL A 353 -17.26 5.67 -18.94
C VAL A 353 -16.50 5.45 -20.24
N GLN A 354 -15.17 5.54 -20.18
CA GLN A 354 -14.27 5.33 -21.32
C GLN A 354 -14.54 4.00 -22.06
N VAL A 355 -14.79 2.94 -21.29
CA VAL A 355 -15.10 1.60 -21.81
C VAL A 355 -16.57 1.47 -22.22
N ARG A 356 -17.51 1.87 -21.35
CA ARG A 356 -18.95 1.62 -21.55
C ARG A 356 -19.58 2.50 -22.61
N GLU A 357 -19.17 3.76 -22.67
CA GLU A 357 -19.67 4.74 -23.63
C GLU A 357 -18.87 4.73 -24.93
N GLY A 358 -17.81 3.92 -25.01
CA GLY A 358 -17.09 3.65 -26.25
C GLY A 358 -16.11 4.74 -26.69
N TYR A 359 -15.68 5.62 -25.78
CA TYR A 359 -14.66 6.63 -26.08
C TYR A 359 -13.31 6.02 -26.45
N THR A 360 -12.87 4.99 -25.71
CA THR A 360 -11.62 4.25 -25.99
C THR A 360 -11.81 2.74 -26.07
N GLY A 361 -12.82 2.20 -25.37
CA GLY A 361 -13.01 0.74 -25.26
C GLY A 361 -12.00 0.08 -24.31
N LEU A 362 -11.92 -1.26 -24.38
CA LEU A 362 -10.95 -2.02 -23.59
C LEU A 362 -9.56 -1.95 -24.20
N LEU A 363 -8.54 -1.74 -23.37
CA LEU A 363 -7.13 -1.67 -23.81
C LEU A 363 -6.49 -3.05 -24.02
N PHE A 364 -7.14 -4.13 -23.56
CA PHE A 364 -6.66 -5.52 -23.68
C PHE A 364 -5.21 -5.75 -23.22
N GLY A 365 -4.77 -5.00 -22.20
CA GLY A 365 -3.42 -5.13 -21.65
C GLY A 365 -2.37 -4.29 -22.37
N GLU A 366 -2.72 -3.55 -23.42
CA GLU A 366 -1.80 -2.69 -24.16
C GLU A 366 -1.03 -1.77 -23.23
N SER A 367 -1.71 -1.17 -22.24
CA SER A 367 -1.06 -0.29 -21.29
C SER A 367 -0.01 -1.01 -20.43
N TYR A 368 -0.23 -2.28 -20.06
CA TYR A 368 0.76 -3.11 -19.35
C TYR A 368 1.95 -3.47 -20.23
N PHE A 369 1.72 -3.83 -21.50
CA PHE A 369 2.79 -4.18 -22.44
C PHE A 369 3.64 -2.97 -22.83
N ASN A 370 3.00 -1.85 -23.14
CA ASN A 370 3.67 -0.57 -23.37
C ASN A 370 4.50 -0.18 -22.15
N TYR A 371 3.96 -0.38 -20.95
CA TYR A 371 4.74 -0.18 -19.74
C TYR A 371 5.90 -1.18 -19.62
N LEU A 372 5.72 -2.49 -19.83
CA LEU A 372 6.78 -3.51 -19.75
C LEU A 372 7.94 -3.26 -20.73
N LEU A 373 7.63 -2.88 -21.96
CA LEU A 373 8.63 -2.66 -23.01
C LEU A 373 9.46 -1.40 -22.76
N VAL A 374 8.87 -0.41 -22.10
CA VAL A 374 9.45 0.94 -21.96
C VAL A 374 9.88 1.26 -20.51
N SER A 375 9.50 0.42 -19.54
CA SER A 375 9.88 0.54 -18.12
C SER A 375 11.32 0.20 -17.76
N PRO A 376 12.07 -0.67 -18.48
CA PRO A 376 13.51 -0.78 -18.27
C PRO A 376 14.10 0.62 -18.51
N PRO A 377 14.66 1.27 -17.48
CA PRO A 377 14.39 2.68 -17.24
C PRO A 377 15.12 3.60 -18.22
N ALA A 378 14.75 4.88 -18.18
CA ALA A 378 15.39 6.07 -18.75
C ALA A 378 16.94 6.12 -18.76
N LEU A 379 17.61 5.17 -18.11
CA LEU A 379 19.01 4.78 -18.33
C LEU A 379 19.30 4.42 -19.80
N LEU A 380 18.32 3.85 -20.52
CA LEU A 380 18.36 3.59 -21.96
C LEU A 380 17.88 4.79 -22.80
N GLY A 381 17.48 5.91 -22.18
CA GLY A 381 17.02 7.11 -22.88
C GLY A 381 15.65 7.00 -23.56
N LEU A 382 14.89 5.91 -23.37
CA LEU A 382 13.57 5.75 -23.98
C LEU A 382 12.52 6.67 -23.33
N PRO A 383 11.68 7.36 -24.13
CA PRO A 383 10.59 8.19 -23.61
C PRO A 383 9.57 7.30 -22.91
N ARG A 384 9.12 7.71 -21.72
CA ARG A 384 8.16 6.93 -20.94
C ARG A 384 6.76 7.05 -21.54
N PRO A 385 5.95 5.97 -21.52
CA PRO A 385 4.55 6.08 -21.89
C PRO A 385 3.84 7.02 -20.92
N LEU A 386 2.92 7.83 -21.45
CA LEU A 386 2.01 8.60 -20.61
C LEU A 386 1.22 7.62 -19.73
N GLY A 387 1.08 7.97 -18.45
CA GLY A 387 0.27 7.17 -17.55
C GLY A 387 -1.22 7.33 -17.86
N LEU A 388 -2.02 6.34 -17.43
CA LEU A 388 -3.47 6.32 -17.69
C LEU A 388 -4.23 7.48 -17.02
N GLU A 389 -3.67 8.10 -15.98
CA GLU A 389 -4.22 9.32 -15.36
C GLU A 389 -4.42 10.45 -16.37
N TRP A 390 -3.54 10.56 -17.37
CA TRP A 390 -3.62 11.58 -18.43
C TRP A 390 -4.72 11.28 -19.45
N ALA A 391 -5.20 10.04 -19.50
CA ALA A 391 -6.30 9.64 -20.37
C ALA A 391 -7.66 9.73 -19.66
N THR A 392 -7.72 10.18 -18.40
CA THR A 392 -8.98 10.26 -17.64
C THR A 392 -9.86 11.47 -17.99
N GLU A 393 -9.47 12.24 -19.01
CA GLU A 393 -10.24 13.37 -19.52
C GLU A 393 -11.40 12.88 -20.41
N ILE A 394 -12.60 13.33 -20.07
CA ILE A 394 -13.82 13.05 -20.84
C ILE A 394 -14.50 14.40 -21.07
N ASN A 395 -14.73 14.77 -22.34
CA ASN A 395 -15.37 16.03 -22.73
C ASN A 395 -14.77 17.29 -22.06
N GLY A 396 -13.44 17.33 -21.89
CA GLY A 396 -12.74 18.45 -21.26
C GLY A 396 -12.69 18.39 -19.73
N VAL A 397 -13.28 17.36 -19.10
CA VAL A 397 -13.28 17.18 -17.63
C VAL A 397 -12.27 16.11 -17.24
N THR A 398 -11.17 16.52 -16.59
CA THR A 398 -10.20 15.58 -16.03
C THR A 398 -10.72 14.98 -14.73
N MET A 399 -10.95 13.67 -14.70
CA MET A 399 -11.57 12.99 -13.54
C MET A 399 -10.58 12.58 -12.44
N THR A 400 -9.27 12.64 -12.69
CA THR A 400 -8.23 12.30 -11.71
C THR A 400 -7.14 13.35 -11.64
N GLN A 401 -6.46 13.42 -10.50
CA GLN A 401 -5.24 14.22 -10.35
C GLN A 401 -4.12 13.35 -9.78
N GLY A 402 -3.14 13.03 -10.62
CA GLY A 402 -1.86 12.44 -10.23
C GLY A 402 -1.65 10.97 -10.59
N GLY A 403 -2.64 10.09 -10.37
CA GLY A 403 -2.48 8.65 -10.65
C GLY A 403 -3.82 7.92 -10.73
N ILE A 404 -3.79 6.69 -11.25
CA ILE A 404 -4.97 5.84 -11.39
C ILE A 404 -5.04 4.76 -10.30
N PHE A 405 -6.26 4.47 -9.85
CA PHE A 405 -6.57 3.39 -8.92
C PHE A 405 -6.31 2.01 -9.54
N GLU A 406 -5.75 1.04 -8.79
CA GLU A 406 -5.47 -0.33 -9.30
C GLU A 406 -6.70 -0.96 -9.96
N VAL A 407 -7.88 -0.78 -9.36
CA VAL A 407 -9.14 -1.34 -9.90
C VAL A 407 -9.54 -0.67 -11.21
N ALA A 408 -9.26 0.62 -11.36
CA ALA A 408 -9.54 1.36 -12.59
C ALA A 408 -8.59 0.95 -13.72
N GLU A 409 -7.30 0.79 -13.43
CA GLU A 409 -6.32 0.24 -14.38
C GLU A 409 -6.73 -1.16 -14.86
N ALA A 410 -7.11 -2.04 -13.92
CA ALA A 410 -7.53 -3.40 -14.24
C ALA A 410 -8.83 -3.42 -15.06
N TYR A 411 -9.80 -2.57 -14.71
CA TYR A 411 -11.06 -2.44 -15.43
C TYR A 411 -10.86 -1.92 -16.85
N TRP A 412 -10.05 -0.88 -17.04
CA TRP A 412 -9.83 -0.30 -18.37
C TRP A 412 -9.16 -1.28 -19.32
N ASN A 413 -8.25 -2.11 -18.79
CA ASN A 413 -7.58 -3.11 -19.61
C ASN A 413 -8.44 -4.33 -19.93
N PHE A 414 -9.14 -4.89 -18.95
CA PHE A 414 -9.77 -6.20 -19.10
C PHE A 414 -11.20 -6.29 -18.53
N GLY A 415 -11.84 -5.15 -18.27
CA GLY A 415 -13.18 -5.06 -17.71
C GLY A 415 -13.29 -5.68 -16.32
N LEU A 416 -14.48 -6.17 -15.98
CA LEU A 416 -14.77 -6.79 -14.69
C LEU A 416 -13.91 -8.03 -14.40
N ALA A 417 -13.55 -8.80 -15.43
CA ALA A 417 -12.64 -9.94 -15.29
C ALA A 417 -11.23 -9.47 -14.87
N GLY A 418 -10.77 -8.36 -15.46
CA GLY A 418 -9.52 -7.70 -15.08
C GLY A 418 -9.43 -7.39 -13.60
N CYS A 419 -10.48 -6.77 -13.06
CA CYS A 419 -10.53 -6.42 -11.63
C CYS A 419 -10.24 -7.63 -10.75
N PHE A 420 -10.81 -8.80 -11.06
CA PHE A 420 -10.54 -10.03 -10.32
C PHE A 420 -9.10 -10.55 -10.57
N PHE A 421 -8.72 -10.77 -11.83
CA PHE A 421 -7.48 -11.48 -12.15
C PHE A 421 -6.21 -10.67 -11.83
N ILE A 422 -6.22 -9.35 -12.06
CA ILE A 422 -5.06 -8.50 -11.77
C ILE A 422 -4.84 -8.40 -10.26
N SER A 423 -5.90 -8.13 -9.49
CA SER A 423 -5.78 -8.09 -8.01
C SER A 423 -5.46 -9.47 -7.42
N PHE A 424 -5.91 -10.56 -8.03
CA PHE A 424 -5.48 -11.92 -7.71
C PHE A 424 -3.98 -12.09 -7.94
N LEU A 425 -3.48 -11.74 -9.13
CA LEU A 425 -2.07 -11.91 -9.48
C LEU A 425 -1.15 -11.15 -8.51
N TRP A 426 -1.47 -9.88 -8.22
CA TRP A 426 -0.68 -9.07 -7.31
C TRP A 426 -0.69 -9.60 -5.88
N SER A 427 -1.83 -10.10 -5.41
CA SER A 427 -1.94 -10.66 -4.05
C SER A 427 -1.30 -12.04 -3.94
N PHE A 428 -1.37 -12.84 -5.00
CA PHE A 428 -0.68 -14.12 -5.11
C PHE A 428 0.82 -13.92 -5.08
N LEU A 429 1.34 -13.00 -5.88
CA LEU A 429 2.76 -12.66 -5.89
C LEU A 429 3.22 -12.16 -4.52
N PHE A 430 2.41 -11.33 -3.87
CA PHE A 430 2.70 -10.85 -2.54
C PHE A 430 2.79 -11.98 -1.50
N GLY A 431 1.82 -12.90 -1.50
CA GLY A 431 1.85 -14.09 -0.65
C GLY A 431 2.98 -15.06 -1.02
N TYR A 432 3.30 -15.18 -2.31
CA TYR A 432 4.39 -16.02 -2.81
C TYR A 432 5.75 -15.54 -2.31
N LEU A 433 6.03 -14.22 -2.33
CA LEU A 433 7.26 -13.65 -1.78
C LEU A 433 7.43 -14.02 -0.31
N LEU A 434 6.35 -13.91 0.49
CA LEU A 434 6.37 -14.31 1.90
C LEU A 434 6.62 -15.81 2.04
N ARG A 435 5.82 -16.65 1.37
CA ARG A 435 5.96 -18.11 1.40
C ARG A 435 7.38 -18.51 1.05
N HIS A 436 7.89 -18.03 -0.08
CA HIS A 436 9.20 -18.42 -0.58
C HIS A 436 10.31 -17.93 0.36
N GLY A 437 10.23 -16.70 0.86
CA GLY A 437 11.17 -16.16 1.85
C GLY A 437 11.22 -16.97 3.14
N LEU A 438 10.06 -17.42 3.65
CA LEU A 438 9.96 -18.25 4.85
C LEU A 438 10.49 -19.67 4.59
N MET A 439 10.04 -20.34 3.52
CA MET A 439 10.41 -21.73 3.22
C MET A 439 11.89 -21.90 2.87
N THR A 440 12.51 -20.87 2.28
CA THR A 440 13.92 -20.91 1.88
C THR A 440 14.85 -20.17 2.84
N ASN A 441 14.34 -19.64 3.96
CA ASN A 441 15.07 -18.77 4.88
C ASN A 441 15.84 -17.65 4.14
N ASN A 442 15.19 -17.00 3.18
CA ASN A 442 15.82 -16.03 2.30
C ASN A 442 15.38 -14.59 2.62
N TYR A 443 16.28 -13.85 3.26
CA TYR A 443 16.06 -12.48 3.68
C TYR A 443 15.80 -11.50 2.55
N PHE A 444 16.28 -11.79 1.33
CA PHE A 444 15.98 -10.95 0.17
C PHE A 444 14.48 -10.97 -0.14
N TYR A 445 13.87 -12.16 -0.23
CA TYR A 445 12.44 -12.28 -0.49
C TYR A 445 11.58 -11.75 0.66
N LEU A 446 12.04 -11.88 1.90
CA LEU A 446 11.36 -11.27 3.05
C LEU A 446 11.44 -9.73 3.03
N ALA A 447 12.59 -9.17 2.64
CA ALA A 447 12.75 -7.73 2.45
C ALA A 447 11.85 -7.25 1.32
N TRP A 448 11.86 -7.94 0.18
CA TRP A 448 11.00 -7.66 -0.96
C TRP A 448 9.52 -7.69 -0.57
N TYR A 449 9.08 -8.71 0.17
CA TYR A 449 7.74 -8.77 0.72
C TYR A 449 7.39 -7.52 1.54
N ILE A 450 8.24 -7.09 2.47
CA ILE A 450 7.98 -5.87 3.26
C ILE A 450 7.92 -4.62 2.37
N VAL A 451 8.85 -4.48 1.43
CA VAL A 451 8.89 -3.35 0.48
C VAL A 451 7.63 -3.33 -0.38
N TYR A 452 7.18 -4.49 -0.86
CA TYR A 452 5.93 -4.66 -1.60
C TYR A 452 4.73 -4.16 -0.79
N GLY A 453 4.64 -4.55 0.49
CA GLY A 453 3.60 -4.08 1.39
C GLY A 453 3.63 -2.56 1.61
N PHE A 454 4.81 -1.98 1.85
CA PHE A 454 4.97 -0.53 2.05
C PHE A 454 4.73 0.32 0.80
N HIS A 455 4.94 -0.24 -0.38
CA HIS A 455 4.57 0.43 -1.61
C HIS A 455 3.12 0.20 -2.01
N GLY A 456 2.44 -0.81 -1.46
CA GLY A 456 1.03 -1.07 -1.74
C GLY A 456 0.13 0.14 -1.50
N PHE A 457 0.48 0.97 -0.52
CA PHE A 457 -0.16 2.25 -0.22
C PHE A 457 -0.23 3.19 -1.43
N ARG A 458 0.86 3.28 -2.19
CA ARG A 458 0.93 4.11 -3.40
C ARG A 458 0.54 3.35 -4.65
N ALA A 459 0.87 2.06 -4.73
CA ALA A 459 0.59 1.26 -5.91
C ALA A 459 -0.93 1.05 -6.09
N ILE A 460 -1.70 1.01 -5.00
CA ILE A 460 -3.15 0.85 -5.09
C ILE A 460 -3.83 2.16 -5.47
N TRP A 461 -3.52 3.26 -4.77
CA TRP A 461 -4.16 4.56 -5.02
C TRP A 461 -3.39 5.37 -6.06
N TYR A 462 -2.13 5.70 -5.84
CA TYR A 462 -1.52 6.87 -6.47
C TYR A 462 -0.53 6.60 -7.62
N GLN A 463 -0.41 5.37 -8.13
CA GLN A 463 0.63 5.04 -9.13
C GLN A 463 0.15 4.04 -10.18
N ASN A 464 0.10 4.48 -11.44
CA ASN A 464 -0.08 3.55 -12.55
C ASN A 464 1.06 2.55 -12.58
N PHE A 465 0.70 1.28 -12.73
CA PHE A 465 1.62 0.16 -12.78
C PHE A 465 2.59 0.12 -11.58
N GLY A 466 2.13 0.60 -10.40
CA GLY A 466 2.99 0.76 -9.22
C GLY A 466 3.68 -0.53 -8.79
N TYR A 467 2.94 -1.64 -8.75
CA TYR A 467 3.51 -2.96 -8.43
C TYR A 467 4.45 -3.47 -9.52
N PHE A 468 4.15 -3.21 -10.79
CA PHE A 468 5.02 -3.61 -11.89
C PHE A 468 6.38 -2.89 -11.82
N ARG A 469 6.37 -1.57 -11.57
CA ARG A 469 7.60 -0.78 -11.38
C ARG A 469 8.43 -1.32 -10.21
N LEU A 470 7.78 -1.58 -9.08
CA LEU A 470 8.41 -2.16 -7.90
C LEU A 470 9.05 -3.51 -8.21
N MET A 471 8.34 -4.40 -8.91
CA MET A 471 8.86 -5.71 -9.29
C MET A 471 10.09 -5.59 -10.20
N THR A 472 10.05 -4.70 -11.19
CA THR A 472 11.15 -4.47 -12.12
C THR A 472 12.40 -3.99 -11.38
N VAL A 473 12.27 -2.99 -10.51
CA VAL A 473 13.44 -2.46 -9.78
C VAL A 473 13.97 -3.48 -8.77
N MET A 474 13.10 -4.19 -8.05
CA MET A 474 13.54 -5.25 -7.13
C MET A 474 14.20 -6.41 -7.88
N PHE A 475 13.76 -6.74 -9.09
CA PHE A 475 14.40 -7.72 -9.95
C PHE A 475 15.77 -7.25 -10.45
N VAL A 476 15.92 -5.98 -10.80
CA VAL A 476 17.24 -5.40 -11.12
C VAL A 476 18.16 -5.43 -9.90
N ILE A 477 17.68 -5.04 -8.72
CA ILE A 477 18.44 -5.16 -7.46
C ILE A 477 18.85 -6.62 -7.24
N TYR A 478 17.93 -7.58 -7.45
CA TYR A 478 18.23 -9.00 -7.35
C TYR A 478 19.36 -9.38 -8.32
N ILE A 479 19.24 -9.10 -9.61
CA ILE A 479 20.27 -9.42 -10.62
C ILE A 479 21.60 -8.78 -10.28
N VAL A 480 21.62 -7.50 -9.86
CA VAL A 480 22.87 -6.80 -9.53
C VAL A 480 23.50 -7.38 -8.26
N CYS A 481 22.70 -7.70 -7.25
CA CYS A 481 23.20 -8.26 -5.99
C CYS A 481 23.53 -9.75 -6.09
N VAL A 482 22.99 -10.49 -7.07
CA VAL A 482 23.22 -11.94 -7.25
C VAL A 482 24.68 -12.28 -7.56
N PRO A 483 25.44 -11.58 -8.41
CA PRO A 483 26.89 -11.80 -8.56
C PRO A 483 27.68 -11.53 -7.27
N PHE A 484 27.22 -10.57 -6.46
CA PHE A 484 27.78 -10.30 -5.12
C PHE A 484 27.16 -11.21 -4.04
N TYR A 485 26.38 -12.24 -4.43
CA TYR A 485 25.69 -13.22 -3.57
C TYR A 485 26.57 -13.75 -2.44
N GLY A 486 27.86 -13.95 -2.73
CA GLY A 486 28.82 -14.48 -1.76
C GLY A 486 28.77 -13.69 -0.45
N TRP A 487 28.57 -12.37 -0.48
CA TRP A 487 28.51 -11.55 0.73
C TRP A 487 27.16 -11.62 1.47
N PHE A 488 26.06 -11.78 0.73
CA PHE A 488 24.69 -11.89 1.29
C PHE A 488 24.36 -13.30 1.82
N ILE A 489 25.03 -14.35 1.30
CA ILE A 489 24.75 -15.76 1.58
C ILE A 489 25.89 -16.51 2.29
N ALA A 490 27.17 -16.08 2.24
CA ALA A 490 28.27 -16.87 2.83
C ALA A 490 28.12 -17.15 4.33
N ASN A 491 27.27 -16.41 5.06
CA ASN A 491 26.92 -16.71 6.45
C ASN A 491 25.80 -17.77 6.63
N ARG A 492 25.31 -18.42 5.55
CA ARG A 492 24.30 -19.50 5.61
C ARG A 492 24.84 -20.84 6.08
N ARG A 493 26.14 -21.12 5.92
CA ARG A 493 26.71 -22.40 6.37
C ARG A 493 26.98 -22.32 7.87
N ILE A 494 25.93 -22.44 8.67
CA ILE A 494 26.08 -23.18 9.92
C ILE A 494 26.24 -24.63 9.44
N PRO A 495 27.41 -25.26 9.60
CA PRO A 495 27.53 -26.68 9.29
C PRO A 495 26.57 -27.41 10.22
N LEU A 496 25.45 -27.88 9.68
CA LEU A 496 24.59 -28.86 10.34
C LEU A 496 25.26 -30.24 10.42
N SER A 497 26.51 -30.36 9.94
CA SER A 497 27.38 -31.52 10.14
C SER A 497 28.01 -31.49 11.55
N GLY A 498 27.17 -31.49 12.56
CA GLY A 498 27.51 -32.00 13.88
C GLY A 498 26.44 -33.02 14.19
N ASN A 499 26.74 -34.31 14.00
CA ASN A 499 25.86 -35.40 14.39
C ASN A 499 25.35 -35.14 15.82
N LEU A 500 24.07 -34.78 15.92
CA LEU A 500 23.29 -35.02 17.14
C LEU A 500 22.96 -36.52 17.12
N SER A 501 23.97 -37.32 17.44
CA SER A 501 23.83 -38.70 17.93
C SER A 501 24.18 -38.68 19.41
#